data_AF-A0AA49GS33-F1
#
_entry.id   AF-A0AA49GS33-F1
#
_cell.length_a   1.000
_cell.length_b   1.000
_cell.length_c   1.000
_cell.angle_alpha   90.00
_cell.angle_beta   90.00
_cell.angle_gamma   90.00
#
_symmetry.space_group_name_H-M   'P 1'
#
loop_
_entity.id
_entity.type
_entity.pdbx_description
1 polymer ?
#
loop_
_entity_poly.entity_id
_entity_poly.type
_entity_poly.pdbx_seq_one_letter_code
_entity_poly.pdbx_strand_id
1 'polypeptide(L)'
;MQSATNDRLAVTISPSRVALILSAIVIFLALANIFVHLAESSFGISPEEMFGLYNFFNMGEEGNLPTYVSALNLLFAGGLLSLIASLDFIRQQKQNWYWWGLAAGFFLMSFDEAAQIHEGIVGNLMIMKFGRGEGVMYYRWYQFYIPLLLIIGLLYIPFVRRLPLRYLLKFGGAAVVFLGGAIGFEMLESYLNYYDEGGKNVSRLFEETGEMLGVVIFIYTLLLYLQEIRVELLFKLKEQEKDEAVYENSHLSA
;
A
#
# COMPACT_ATOMS: atom_id res chain seq x y z
N MET A 1 46.36 -22.42 -1.90
CA MET A 1 44.91 -22.71 -1.91
C MET A 1 44.21 -21.55 -1.19
N GLN A 2 43.95 -20.46 -1.91
CA GLN A 2 43.27 -19.28 -1.36
C GLN A 2 41.78 -19.63 -1.20
N SER A 3 41.31 -19.63 0.05
CA SER A 3 39.89 -19.66 0.37
C SER A 3 39.25 -18.45 -0.29
N ALA A 4 38.41 -18.66 -1.32
CA ALA A 4 37.57 -17.62 -1.86
C ALA A 4 36.74 -17.04 -0.71
N THR A 5 37.02 -15.80 -0.32
CA THR A 5 36.21 -15.07 0.65
C THR A 5 34.89 -14.75 -0.04
N ASN A 6 33.83 -15.48 0.30
CA ASN A 6 32.49 -15.07 -0.08
C ASN A 6 32.22 -13.71 0.58
N ASP A 7 32.28 -12.64 -0.20
CA ASP A 7 31.88 -11.31 0.26
C ASP A 7 30.40 -11.36 0.66
N ARG A 8 30.12 -11.14 1.95
CA ARG A 8 28.76 -11.14 2.49
C ARG A 8 28.30 -9.70 2.64
N LEU A 9 27.32 -9.29 1.85
CA LEU A 9 26.60 -8.03 2.08
C LEU A 9 25.50 -8.27 3.13
N ALA A 10 25.63 -7.65 4.30
CA ALA A 10 24.60 -7.66 5.33
C ALA A 10 23.84 -6.33 5.34
N VAL A 11 22.55 -6.35 4.99
CA VAL A 11 21.67 -5.18 5.05
C VAL A 11 20.85 -5.24 6.33
N THR A 12 21.04 -4.28 7.23
CA THR A 12 20.25 -4.18 8.47
C THR A 12 19.12 -3.18 8.28
N ILE A 13 17.87 -3.64 8.42
CA ILE A 13 16.68 -2.80 8.30
C ILE A 13 16.17 -2.47 9.70
N SER A 14 16.04 -1.18 10.01
CA SER A 14 15.49 -0.71 11.28
C SER A 14 14.02 -0.32 11.10
N PRO A 15 13.05 -1.01 11.73
CA PRO A 15 11.62 -0.73 11.57
C PRO A 15 11.27 0.75 11.77
N SER A 16 11.81 1.37 12.84
CA SER A 16 11.53 2.78 13.15
C SER A 16 12.11 3.75 12.11
N ARG A 17 13.23 3.42 11.47
CA ARG A 17 13.83 4.30 10.44
C ARG A 17 13.01 4.25 9.16
N VAL A 18 12.55 3.05 8.77
CA VAL A 18 11.66 2.89 7.62
C VAL A 18 10.38 3.66 7.85
N ALA A 19 9.72 3.47 8.99
CA ALA A 19 8.48 4.17 9.33
C ALA A 19 8.66 5.70 9.37
N LEU A 20 9.78 6.19 9.91
CA LEU A 20 10.09 7.63 9.95
C LEU A 20 10.26 8.20 8.54
N ILE A 21 11.01 7.52 7.67
CA ILE A 21 11.23 7.96 6.28
C ILE A 21 9.90 8.00 5.52
N LEU A 22 9.10 6.93 5.60
CA LEU A 22 7.81 6.88 4.93
C LEU A 22 6.85 7.94 5.47
N SER A 23 6.81 8.15 6.80
CA SER A 23 6.00 9.22 7.41
C SER A 23 6.45 10.60 6.95
N ALA A 24 7.76 10.85 6.85
CA ALA A 24 8.30 12.12 6.36
C ALA A 24 7.92 12.38 4.90
N ILE A 25 7.90 11.33 4.06
CA ILE A 25 7.40 11.43 2.68
C ILE A 25 5.91 11.79 2.67
N VAL A 26 5.08 11.10 3.46
CA VAL A 26 3.64 11.40 3.54
C VAL A 26 3.38 12.83 4.01
N ILE A 27 4.09 13.29 5.06
CA ILE A 27 3.98 14.67 5.55
C ILE A 27 4.42 15.67 4.48
N PHE A 28 5.49 15.38 3.74
CA PHE A 28 5.93 16.23 2.63
C PHE A 28 4.85 16.34 1.55
N LEU A 29 4.22 15.22 1.15
CA LEU A 29 3.15 15.23 0.16
C LEU A 29 1.93 16.03 0.65
N ALA A 30 1.52 15.83 1.90
CA ALA A 30 0.44 16.59 2.52
C ALA A 30 0.72 18.11 2.53
N LEU A 31 1.95 18.51 2.86
CA LEU A 31 2.36 19.92 2.82
C LEU A 31 2.42 20.48 1.40
N ALA A 32 2.90 19.70 0.43
CA ALA A 32 2.92 20.09 -0.98
C ALA A 32 1.50 20.26 -1.53
N ASN A 33 0.57 19.38 -1.16
CA ASN A 33 -0.85 19.49 -1.48
C ASN A 33 -1.48 20.78 -0.92
N ILE A 34 -1.22 21.08 0.36
CA ILE A 34 -1.67 22.33 0.98
C ILE A 34 -1.10 23.53 0.23
N PHE A 35 0.18 23.49 -0.15
CA PHE A 35 0.83 24.57 -0.87
C PHE A 35 0.17 24.86 -2.22
N VAL A 36 -0.08 23.83 -3.04
CA VAL A 36 -0.71 24.05 -4.37
C VAL A 36 -2.14 24.57 -4.25
N HIS A 37 -2.93 24.11 -3.28
CA HIS A 37 -4.27 24.62 -3.04
C HIS A 37 -4.29 26.05 -2.47
N LEU A 38 -3.31 26.42 -1.64
CA LEU A 38 -3.16 27.79 -1.16
C LEU A 38 -2.74 28.74 -2.28
N ALA A 39 -1.80 28.31 -3.14
CA ALA A 39 -1.38 29.06 -4.32
C ALA A 39 -2.57 29.40 -5.24
N GLU A 40 -3.46 28.43 -5.47
CA GLU A 40 -4.68 28.64 -6.25
C GLU A 40 -5.68 29.54 -5.53
N SER A 41 -6.11 29.14 -4.34
CA SER A 41 -7.24 29.78 -3.65
C SER A 41 -6.92 31.15 -3.05
N SER A 42 -5.69 31.34 -2.54
CA SER A 42 -5.31 32.54 -1.77
C SER A 42 -4.44 33.51 -2.56
N PHE A 43 -3.65 33.02 -3.52
CA PHE A 43 -2.78 33.84 -4.35
C PHE A 43 -3.28 34.01 -5.79
N GLY A 44 -4.35 33.31 -6.17
CA GLY A 44 -4.97 33.42 -7.49
C GLY A 44 -4.10 32.90 -8.63
N ILE A 45 -3.11 32.06 -8.32
CA ILE A 45 -2.24 31.44 -9.32
C ILE A 45 -3.02 30.25 -9.89
N SER A 46 -3.38 30.30 -11.17
CA SER A 46 -4.19 29.22 -11.75
C SER A 46 -3.39 27.91 -11.84
N PRO A 47 -4.06 26.73 -11.87
CA PRO A 47 -3.36 25.45 -12.06
C PRO A 47 -2.46 25.42 -13.32
N GLU A 48 -2.85 26.13 -14.39
CA GLU A 48 -2.05 26.27 -15.62
C GLU A 48 -0.77 27.07 -15.39
N GLU A 49 -0.83 28.13 -14.58
CA GLU A 49 0.33 28.96 -14.22
C GLU A 49 1.32 28.22 -13.30
N MET A 50 0.89 27.14 -12.64
CA MET A 50 1.75 26.28 -11.83
C MET A 50 2.54 25.25 -12.64
N PHE A 51 2.49 25.28 -13.98
CA PHE A 51 3.26 24.41 -14.87
C PHE A 51 3.13 22.90 -14.54
N GLY A 52 1.93 22.48 -14.14
CA GLY A 52 1.63 21.08 -13.78
C GLY A 52 1.96 20.68 -12.35
N LEU A 53 2.56 21.57 -11.53
CA LEU A 53 2.82 21.29 -10.11
C LEU A 53 1.53 21.04 -9.33
N TYR A 54 0.43 21.73 -9.67
CA TYR A 54 -0.87 21.51 -9.07
C TYR A 54 -1.29 20.05 -9.21
N ASN A 55 -1.42 19.53 -10.44
CA ASN A 55 -1.82 18.14 -10.69
C ASN A 55 -0.80 17.12 -10.13
N PHE A 56 0.49 17.48 -10.08
CA PHE A 56 1.53 16.57 -9.61
C PHE A 56 1.49 16.32 -8.10
N PHE A 57 1.08 17.30 -7.30
CA PHE A 57 1.01 17.24 -5.83
C PHE A 57 -0.40 17.23 -5.26
N ASN A 58 -1.43 17.48 -6.07
CA ASN A 58 -2.82 17.43 -5.64
C ASN A 58 -3.20 15.98 -5.27
N MET A 59 -3.43 15.71 -4.00
CA MET A 59 -3.77 14.36 -3.52
C MET A 59 -5.22 13.98 -3.85
N GLY A 60 -6.06 14.92 -4.29
CA GLY A 60 -7.38 14.64 -4.83
C GLY A 60 -7.41 14.24 -6.29
N GLU A 61 -6.26 14.28 -6.97
CA GLU A 61 -6.11 13.75 -8.32
C GLU A 61 -5.39 12.42 -8.24
N GLU A 62 -5.77 11.49 -9.11
CA GLU A 62 -5.07 10.21 -9.24
C GLU A 62 -3.99 10.25 -10.33
N GLY A 63 -3.03 9.32 -10.26
CA GLY A 63 -2.04 9.11 -11.33
C GLY A 63 -0.87 10.08 -11.27
N ASN A 64 -0.61 10.62 -10.08
CA ASN A 64 0.45 11.56 -9.80
C ASN A 64 1.43 11.02 -8.73
N LEU A 65 2.23 11.90 -8.12
CA LEU A 65 3.23 11.49 -7.15
C LEU A 65 2.61 10.90 -5.86
N PRO A 66 1.61 11.54 -5.21
CA PRO A 66 0.86 10.92 -4.11
C PRO A 66 0.38 9.49 -4.40
N THR A 67 -0.35 9.28 -5.49
CA THR A 67 -0.87 7.95 -5.89
C THR A 67 0.26 6.93 -6.07
N TYR A 68 1.36 7.34 -6.72
CA TYR A 68 2.51 6.46 -6.91
C TYR A 68 3.16 6.03 -5.59
N VAL A 69 3.30 6.96 -4.63
CA VAL A 69 3.83 6.66 -3.31
C VAL A 69 2.89 5.75 -2.51
N SER A 70 1.57 5.99 -2.58
CA SER A 70 0.55 5.14 -1.97
C SER A 70 0.63 3.70 -2.52
N ALA A 71 0.63 3.56 -3.85
CA ALA A 71 0.74 2.28 -4.54
C ALA A 71 2.03 1.52 -4.16
N LEU A 72 3.18 2.21 -4.07
CA LEU A 72 4.45 1.60 -3.65
C LEU A 72 4.44 1.15 -2.18
N ASN A 73 3.83 1.93 -1.29
CA ASN A 73 3.69 1.54 0.11
C ASN A 73 2.82 0.28 0.25
N LEU A 74 1.71 0.21 -0.47
CA LEU A 74 0.84 -0.97 -0.52
C LEU A 74 1.59 -2.19 -1.08
N LEU A 75 2.34 -2.01 -2.18
CA LEU A 75 3.18 -3.05 -2.78
C LEU A 75 4.21 -3.57 -1.78
N PHE A 76 4.89 -2.65 -1.07
CA PHE A 76 5.90 -3.00 -0.08
C PHE A 76 5.29 -3.77 1.10
N ALA A 77 4.14 -3.34 1.61
CA ALA A 77 3.39 -4.08 2.62
C ALA A 77 3.00 -5.49 2.15
N GLY A 78 2.51 -5.63 0.91
CA GLY A 78 2.20 -6.91 0.28
C GLY A 78 3.44 -7.83 0.16
N GLY A 79 4.60 -7.25 -0.16
CA GLY A 79 5.88 -7.97 -0.18
C GLY A 79 6.30 -8.47 1.19
N LEU A 80 6.18 -7.64 2.23
CA LEU A 80 6.45 -8.04 3.62
C LEU A 80 5.49 -9.13 4.10
N LEU A 81 4.20 -9.03 3.76
CA LEU A 81 3.21 -10.08 4.06
C LEU A 81 3.56 -11.40 3.36
N SER A 82 3.96 -11.35 2.08
CA SER A 82 4.39 -12.51 1.31
C SER A 82 5.63 -13.17 1.93
N LEU A 83 6.57 -12.37 2.43
CA LEU A 83 7.73 -12.87 3.15
C LEU A 83 7.33 -13.59 4.44
N ILE A 84 6.44 -13.00 5.26
CA ILE A 84 5.92 -13.63 6.48
C ILE A 84 5.20 -14.94 6.13
N ALA A 85 4.35 -14.94 5.09
CA ALA A 85 3.64 -16.12 4.62
C ALA A 85 4.58 -17.26 4.21
N SER A 86 5.66 -16.92 3.49
CA SER A 86 6.68 -17.88 3.05
C SER A 86 7.45 -18.47 4.22
N LEU A 87 7.79 -17.66 5.23
CA LEU A 87 8.47 -18.13 6.44
C LEU A 87 7.58 -19.03 7.28
N ASP A 88 6.31 -18.67 7.45
CA ASP A 88 5.33 -19.51 8.16
C ASP A 88 5.13 -20.84 7.42
N PHE A 89 5.13 -20.83 6.08
CA PHE A 89 5.06 -22.05 5.28
C PHE A 89 6.28 -22.97 5.49
N ILE A 90 7.50 -22.42 5.43
CA ILE A 90 8.74 -23.19 5.67
C ILE A 90 8.76 -23.78 7.08
N ARG A 91 8.23 -23.05 8.07
CA ARG A 91 8.10 -23.49 9.46
C ARG A 91 6.89 -24.41 9.70
N GLN A 92 6.19 -24.84 8.65
CA GLN A 92 5.01 -25.70 8.69
C GLN A 92 3.87 -25.16 9.58
N GLN A 93 3.76 -23.83 9.66
CA GLN A 93 2.67 -23.17 10.36
C GLN A 93 1.42 -23.20 9.48
N LYS A 94 0.32 -23.77 10.01
CA LYS A 94 -0.96 -23.91 9.30
C LYS A 94 -1.65 -22.58 8.93
N GLN A 95 -1.11 -21.45 9.37
CA GLN A 95 -1.69 -20.12 9.22
C GLN A 95 -1.10 -19.29 8.06
N ASN A 96 -0.12 -19.84 7.35
CA ASN A 96 0.54 -19.17 6.22
C ASN A 96 -0.45 -18.63 5.16
N TRP A 97 -1.58 -19.31 4.95
CA TRP A 97 -2.59 -18.90 3.97
C TRP A 97 -3.29 -17.58 4.31
N TYR A 98 -3.44 -17.24 5.60
CA TYR A 98 -3.99 -15.95 6.02
C TYR A 98 -3.06 -14.81 5.61
N TRP A 99 -1.75 -15.00 5.79
CA TRP A 99 -0.75 -14.03 5.34
C TRP A 99 -0.72 -13.90 3.81
N TRP A 100 -0.87 -15.02 3.08
CA TRP A 100 -1.02 -14.98 1.62
C TRP A 100 -2.27 -14.25 1.15
N GLY A 101 -3.40 -14.45 1.84
CA GLY A 101 -4.64 -13.75 1.53
C GLY A 101 -4.51 -12.23 1.76
N LEU A 102 -3.86 -11.81 2.85
CA LEU A 102 -3.54 -10.40 3.08
C LEU A 102 -2.58 -9.86 2.01
N ALA A 103 -1.52 -10.59 1.67
CA ALA A 103 -0.57 -10.18 0.66
C ALA A 103 -1.25 -9.95 -0.69
N ALA A 104 -2.11 -10.89 -1.11
CA ALA A 104 -2.90 -10.75 -2.33
C ALA A 104 -3.81 -9.52 -2.28
N GLY A 105 -4.48 -9.27 -1.15
CA GLY A 105 -5.29 -8.06 -0.96
C GLY A 105 -4.48 -6.77 -1.12
N PHE A 106 -3.31 -6.68 -0.50
CA PHE A 106 -2.42 -5.51 -0.62
C PHE A 106 -1.85 -5.33 -2.04
N PHE A 107 -1.55 -6.41 -2.76
CA PHE A 107 -1.17 -6.33 -4.17
C PHE A 107 -2.31 -5.86 -5.07
N LEU A 108 -3.54 -6.32 -4.80
CA LEU A 108 -4.72 -5.85 -5.52
C LEU A 108 -4.98 -4.37 -5.27
N MET A 109 -4.89 -3.91 -4.01
CA MET A 109 -5.03 -2.49 -3.67
C MET A 109 -3.91 -1.65 -4.31
N SER A 110 -2.66 -2.12 -4.28
CA SER A 110 -1.54 -1.43 -4.94
C SER A 110 -1.74 -1.30 -6.46
N PHE A 111 -2.24 -2.36 -7.10
CA PHE A 111 -2.53 -2.35 -8.53
C PHE A 111 -3.70 -1.42 -8.86
N ASP A 112 -4.76 -1.49 -8.06
CA ASP A 112 -5.94 -0.65 -8.16
C ASP A 112 -5.59 0.83 -8.03
N GLU A 113 -4.83 1.21 -7.01
CA GLU A 113 -4.32 2.57 -6.79
C GLU A 113 -3.51 3.09 -7.99
N ALA A 114 -2.58 2.28 -8.51
CA ALA A 114 -1.76 2.68 -9.65
C ALA A 114 -2.54 2.76 -10.97
N ALA A 115 -3.62 1.98 -11.10
CA ALA A 115 -4.40 1.83 -12.32
C ALA A 115 -5.77 2.52 -12.28
N GLN A 116 -6.12 3.18 -11.17
CA GLN A 116 -7.35 3.96 -10.99
C GLN A 116 -8.63 3.14 -11.23
N ILE A 117 -8.64 1.87 -10.80
CA ILE A 117 -9.71 0.95 -11.21
C ILE A 117 -11.00 1.21 -10.43
N HIS A 118 -10.93 1.34 -9.11
CA HIS A 118 -12.12 1.52 -8.27
C HIS A 118 -12.78 2.89 -8.48
N GLU A 119 -11.99 3.96 -8.66
CA GLU A 119 -12.52 5.28 -8.99
C GLU A 119 -12.95 5.35 -10.47
N GLY A 120 -12.00 5.10 -11.39
CA GLY A 120 -12.17 5.33 -12.82
C GLY A 120 -13.11 4.34 -13.52
N ILE A 121 -13.16 3.07 -13.09
CA ILE A 121 -14.00 2.04 -13.74
C ILE A 121 -15.23 1.74 -12.89
N VAL A 122 -15.03 1.36 -11.62
CA VAL A 122 -16.15 0.91 -10.76
C VAL A 122 -17.05 2.08 -10.40
N GLY A 123 -16.49 3.21 -9.95
CA GLY A 123 -17.24 4.43 -9.64
C GLY A 123 -18.09 4.90 -10.82
N ASN A 124 -17.49 5.03 -12.00
CA ASN A 124 -18.19 5.43 -13.23
C ASN A 124 -19.28 4.43 -13.65
N LEU A 125 -19.01 3.12 -13.57
CA LEU A 125 -20.00 2.10 -13.87
C LEU A 125 -21.20 2.16 -12.90
N MET A 126 -20.94 2.39 -11.61
CA MET A 126 -21.98 2.53 -10.60
C MET A 126 -22.87 3.75 -10.85
N ILE A 127 -22.26 4.89 -11.18
CA ILE A 127 -23.00 6.10 -11.56
C ILE A 127 -23.85 5.83 -12.81
N MET A 128 -23.30 5.16 -13.82
CA MET A 128 -24.04 4.83 -15.06
C MET A 128 -25.22 3.87 -14.80
N LYS A 129 -25.05 2.88 -13.92
CA LYS A 129 -26.06 1.84 -13.66
C LYS A 129 -27.12 2.25 -12.65
N PHE A 130 -26.74 2.99 -11.61
CA PHE A 130 -27.56 3.25 -10.43
C PHE A 130 -27.74 4.75 -10.11
N GLY A 131 -27.10 5.63 -10.88
CA GLY A 131 -27.06 7.07 -10.60
C GLY A 131 -26.18 7.40 -9.40
N ARG A 132 -26.07 8.69 -9.07
CA ARG A 132 -25.47 9.13 -7.80
C ARG A 132 -26.40 8.81 -6.63
N GLY A 133 -25.83 8.57 -5.45
CA GLY A 133 -26.63 8.42 -4.23
C GLY A 133 -26.97 9.77 -3.60
N GLU A 134 -27.48 9.73 -2.37
CA GLU A 134 -27.88 10.93 -1.62
C GLU A 134 -27.07 11.06 -0.32
N GLY A 135 -26.76 12.31 0.05
CA GLY A 135 -26.01 12.64 1.27
C GLY A 135 -24.69 11.88 1.37
N VAL A 136 -24.50 11.19 2.50
CA VAL A 136 -23.29 10.41 2.80
C VAL A 136 -23.08 9.22 1.85
N MET A 137 -24.13 8.79 1.15
CA MET A 137 -24.08 7.67 0.19
C MET A 137 -23.92 8.16 -1.25
N TYR A 138 -23.46 9.40 -1.44
CA TYR A 138 -23.29 10.03 -2.75
C TYR A 138 -22.48 9.14 -3.71
N TYR A 139 -21.33 8.64 -3.25
CA TYR A 139 -20.61 7.57 -3.92
C TYR A 139 -21.17 6.21 -3.46
N ARG A 140 -21.64 5.39 -4.41
CA ARG A 140 -22.40 4.16 -4.08
C ARG A 140 -21.52 2.95 -3.80
N TRP A 141 -20.22 3.02 -4.08
CA TRP A 141 -19.35 1.86 -4.06
C TRP A 141 -19.21 1.27 -2.64
N TYR A 142 -19.26 2.08 -1.57
CA TYR A 142 -19.18 1.62 -0.19
C TYR A 142 -20.21 0.53 0.14
N GLN A 143 -21.39 0.59 -0.49
CA GLN A 143 -22.46 -0.39 -0.30
C GLN A 143 -22.04 -1.81 -0.66
N PHE A 144 -21.05 -1.96 -1.55
CA PHE A 144 -20.54 -3.26 -1.98
C PHE A 144 -19.27 -3.64 -1.22
N TYR A 145 -18.38 -2.68 -1.00
CA TYR A 145 -17.08 -2.93 -0.36
C TYR A 145 -17.18 -3.07 1.16
N ILE A 146 -18.06 -2.34 1.85
CA ILE A 146 -18.24 -2.49 3.31
C ILE A 146 -18.72 -3.90 3.67
N PRO A 147 -19.78 -4.46 3.05
CA PRO A 147 -20.17 -5.84 3.33
C PRO A 147 -19.09 -6.87 2.99
N LEU A 148 -18.38 -6.68 1.88
CA LEU A 148 -17.26 -7.53 1.49
C LEU A 148 -16.15 -7.49 2.55
N LEU A 149 -15.77 -6.31 3.01
CA LEU A 149 -14.77 -6.12 4.06
C LEU A 149 -15.20 -6.74 5.39
N LEU A 150 -16.48 -6.64 5.75
CA LEU A 150 -17.04 -7.30 6.93
C LEU A 150 -16.95 -8.82 6.83
N ILE A 151 -17.31 -9.41 5.68
CA ILE A 151 -17.19 -10.86 5.45
C ILE A 151 -15.72 -11.30 5.57
N ILE A 152 -14.80 -10.58 4.92
CA ILE A 152 -13.37 -10.86 5.02
C ILE A 152 -12.92 -10.75 6.48
N GLY A 153 -13.30 -9.70 7.20
CA GLY A 153 -12.99 -9.52 8.62
C GLY A 153 -13.45 -10.69 9.49
N LEU A 154 -14.67 -11.20 9.26
CA LEU A 154 -15.20 -12.37 9.97
C LEU A 154 -14.39 -13.64 9.67
N LEU A 155 -14.01 -13.86 8.41
CA LEU A 155 -13.17 -15.01 8.00
C LEU A 155 -11.78 -14.98 8.65
N TYR A 156 -11.27 -13.79 8.97
CA TYR A 156 -9.97 -13.60 9.61
C TYR A 156 -10.00 -13.68 11.14
N ILE A 157 -11.16 -13.75 11.80
CA ILE A 157 -11.27 -13.87 13.26
C ILE A 157 -10.37 -14.99 13.85
N PRO A 158 -10.33 -16.22 13.29
CA PRO A 158 -9.49 -17.28 13.85
C PRO A 158 -7.99 -16.97 13.78
N PHE A 159 -7.56 -16.21 12.77
CA PHE A 159 -6.19 -15.76 12.61
C PHE A 159 -5.85 -14.66 13.61
N VAL A 160 -6.71 -13.65 13.71
CA VAL A 160 -6.59 -12.51 14.62
C VAL A 160 -6.47 -12.97 16.08
N ARG A 161 -7.25 -13.98 16.49
CA ARG A 161 -7.20 -14.55 17.84
C ARG A 161 -5.89 -15.28 18.19
N ARG A 162 -5.08 -15.65 17.19
CA ARG A 162 -3.81 -16.35 17.38
C ARG A 162 -2.61 -15.41 17.41
N LEU A 163 -2.78 -14.16 16.97
CA LEU A 163 -1.72 -13.17 17.00
C LEU A 163 -1.44 -12.70 18.45
N PRO A 164 -0.17 -12.48 18.83
CA PRO A 164 0.14 -11.85 20.10
C PRO A 164 -0.53 -10.48 20.22
N LEU A 165 -1.12 -10.18 21.39
CA LEU A 165 -1.94 -8.97 21.61
C LEU A 165 -1.23 -7.67 21.19
N ARG A 166 0.10 -7.58 21.39
CA ARG A 166 0.90 -6.41 21.00
C ARG A 166 0.87 -6.11 19.49
N TYR A 167 0.77 -7.13 18.65
CA TYR A 167 0.68 -6.95 17.19
C TYR A 167 -0.76 -6.75 16.77
N LEU A 168 -1.69 -7.47 17.40
CA LEU A 168 -3.11 -7.28 17.18
C LEU A 168 -3.52 -5.81 17.39
N LEU A 169 -3.12 -5.18 18.49
CA LEU A 169 -3.45 -3.78 18.77
C LEU A 169 -2.83 -2.82 17.76
N LYS A 170 -1.61 -3.10 17.28
CA LYS A 170 -0.93 -2.26 16.28
C LYS A 170 -1.52 -2.41 14.89
N PHE A 171 -1.82 -3.63 14.46
CA PHE A 171 -2.55 -3.89 13.22
C PHE A 171 -3.96 -3.30 13.26
N GLY A 172 -4.65 -3.42 14.40
CA GLY A 172 -5.94 -2.77 14.62
C GLY A 172 -5.85 -1.25 14.53
N GLY A 173 -4.83 -0.65 15.15
CA GLY A 173 -4.56 0.79 15.04
C GLY A 173 -4.30 1.23 13.61
N ALA A 174 -3.48 0.48 12.87
CA ALA A 174 -3.24 0.73 11.44
C ALA A 174 -4.53 0.65 10.62
N ALA A 175 -5.36 -0.37 10.85
CA ALA A 175 -6.63 -0.56 10.18
C ALA A 175 -7.62 0.57 10.48
N VAL A 176 -7.69 1.05 11.73
CA VAL A 176 -8.56 2.18 12.11
C VAL A 176 -8.13 3.46 11.40
N VAL A 177 -6.83 3.74 11.31
CA VAL A 177 -6.32 4.93 10.62
C VAL A 177 -6.57 4.83 9.10
N PHE A 178 -6.28 3.67 8.50
CA PHE A 178 -6.50 3.43 7.07
C PHE A 178 -7.99 3.51 6.69
N LEU A 179 -8.84 2.72 7.34
CA LEU A 179 -10.29 2.69 7.06
C LEU A 179 -10.98 3.98 7.49
N GLY A 180 -10.43 4.69 8.48
CA GLY A 180 -10.90 6.01 8.86
C GLY A 180 -10.70 7.03 7.73
N GLY A 181 -9.60 6.95 6.99
CA GLY A 181 -9.41 7.64 5.72
C GLY A 181 -10.41 7.16 4.67
N ALA A 182 -10.19 5.95 4.16
CA ALA A 182 -10.85 5.34 2.99
C ALA A 182 -12.37 5.16 3.08
N ILE A 183 -12.96 5.29 4.26
CA ILE A 183 -14.42 5.18 4.43
C ILE A 183 -14.91 6.40 5.19
N GLY A 184 -14.27 6.76 6.30
CA GLY A 184 -14.73 7.86 7.14
C GLY A 184 -14.67 9.22 6.47
N PHE A 185 -13.49 9.61 5.95
CA PHE A 185 -13.32 10.91 5.30
C PHE A 185 -13.96 10.97 3.92
N GLU A 186 -14.09 9.85 3.22
CA GLU A 186 -14.78 9.82 1.93
C GLU A 186 -16.31 9.91 2.10
N MET A 187 -16.86 9.35 3.18
CA MET A 187 -18.25 9.58 3.60
C MET A 187 -18.49 11.05 3.98
N LEU A 188 -17.52 11.70 4.62
CA LEU A 188 -17.58 13.14 4.88
C LEU A 188 -17.50 13.94 3.59
N GLU A 189 -16.62 13.58 2.67
CA GLU A 189 -16.51 14.20 1.34
C GLU A 189 -17.82 14.05 0.55
N SER A 190 -18.43 12.86 0.58
CA SER A 190 -19.76 12.58 -0.01
C SER A 190 -20.82 13.54 0.51
N TYR A 191 -20.86 13.76 1.83
CA TYR A 191 -21.78 14.70 2.46
C TYR A 191 -21.55 16.14 1.97
N LEU A 192 -20.29 16.61 2.02
CA LEU A 192 -19.92 17.95 1.57
C LEU A 192 -20.23 18.16 0.08
N ASN A 193 -20.03 17.13 -0.75
CA ASN A 193 -20.38 17.15 -2.16
C ASN A 193 -21.88 17.27 -2.41
N TYR A 194 -22.68 16.51 -1.68
CA TYR A 194 -24.13 16.51 -1.88
C TYR A 194 -24.79 17.84 -1.49
N TYR A 195 -24.32 18.47 -0.41
CA TYR A 195 -24.88 19.74 0.08
C TYR A 195 -24.19 20.99 -0.50
N ASP A 196 -23.25 20.81 -1.43
CA ASP A 196 -22.41 21.88 -1.99
C ASP A 196 -21.71 22.72 -0.91
N GLU A 197 -21.28 22.04 0.16
CA GLU A 197 -20.50 22.66 1.22
C GLU A 197 -19.02 22.73 0.82
N GLY A 198 -18.35 23.82 1.20
CA GLY A 198 -16.91 23.95 1.04
C GLY A 198 -16.14 22.95 1.92
N GLY A 199 -14.81 22.85 1.70
CA GLY A 199 -13.94 22.03 2.55
C GLY A 199 -13.62 20.63 2.01
N LYS A 200 -14.07 20.31 0.78
CA LYS A 200 -13.77 19.03 0.10
C LYS A 200 -12.27 18.74 0.03
N ASN A 201 -11.46 19.72 -0.37
CA ASN A 201 -10.00 19.59 -0.44
C ASN A 201 -9.37 19.30 0.94
N VAL A 202 -9.99 19.78 2.02
CA VAL A 202 -9.54 19.49 3.39
C VAL A 202 -9.92 18.05 3.77
N SER A 203 -11.14 17.60 3.44
CA SER A 203 -11.56 16.20 3.65
C SER A 203 -10.63 15.24 2.90
N ARG A 204 -10.38 15.51 1.62
CA ARG A 204 -9.46 14.74 0.76
C ARG A 204 -8.05 14.68 1.33
N LEU A 205 -7.52 15.80 1.82
CA LEU A 205 -6.21 15.83 2.48
C LEU A 205 -6.15 14.85 3.67
N PHE A 206 -7.18 14.83 4.51
CA PHE A 206 -7.21 13.92 5.66
C PHE A 206 -7.44 12.46 5.27
N GLU A 207 -8.25 12.21 4.24
CA GLU A 207 -8.46 10.90 3.63
C GLU A 207 -7.14 10.28 3.18
N GLU A 208 -6.48 10.93 2.22
CA GLU A 208 -5.24 10.47 1.58
C GLU A 208 -4.09 10.34 2.58
N THR A 209 -3.97 11.32 3.48
CA THR A 209 -2.95 11.28 4.54
C THR A 209 -3.22 10.13 5.51
N GLY A 210 -4.49 9.92 5.88
CA GLY A 210 -4.92 8.85 6.78
C GLY A 210 -4.64 7.47 6.19
N GLU A 211 -4.98 7.27 4.92
CA GLU A 211 -4.71 6.02 4.22
C GLU A 211 -3.22 5.70 4.20
N MET A 212 -2.39 6.62 3.71
CA MET A 212 -0.95 6.38 3.64
C MET A 212 -0.33 6.17 5.02
N LEU A 213 -0.68 6.97 6.03
CA LEU A 213 -0.18 6.77 7.40
C LEU A 213 -0.65 5.44 8.01
N GLY A 214 -1.88 5.01 7.71
CA GLY A 214 -2.37 3.69 8.09
C GLY A 214 -1.49 2.58 7.54
N VAL A 215 -1.13 2.64 6.26
CA VAL A 215 -0.19 1.69 5.63
C VAL A 215 1.22 1.79 6.23
N VAL A 216 1.71 2.99 6.56
CA VAL A 216 3.03 3.16 7.22
C VAL A 216 3.06 2.50 8.60
N ILE A 217 2.01 2.66 9.42
CA ILE A 217 1.88 2.00 10.72
C ILE A 217 1.81 0.47 10.53
N PHE A 218 1.12 0.02 9.47
CA PHE A 218 1.05 -1.40 9.13
C PHE A 218 2.42 -1.97 8.77
N ILE A 219 3.17 -1.32 7.87
CA ILE A 219 4.55 -1.68 7.48
C ILE A 219 5.46 -1.74 8.71
N TYR A 220 5.42 -0.72 9.56
CA TYR A 220 6.18 -0.70 10.82
C TYR A 220 5.88 -1.93 11.67
N THR A 221 4.61 -2.28 11.79
CA THR A 221 4.16 -3.43 12.57
C THR A 221 4.61 -4.76 11.97
N LEU A 222 4.56 -4.91 10.64
CA LEU A 222 5.09 -6.09 9.93
C LEU A 222 6.59 -6.25 10.14
N LEU A 223 7.36 -5.16 10.07
CA LEU A 223 8.80 -5.19 10.31
C LEU A 223 9.15 -5.55 11.75
N LEU A 224 8.40 -5.05 12.74
CA LEU A 224 8.55 -5.50 14.14
C LEU A 224 8.23 -6.98 14.30
N TYR A 225 7.17 -7.46 13.65
CA TYR A 225 6.80 -8.87 13.68
C TYR A 225 7.93 -9.75 13.10
N LEU A 226 8.47 -9.37 11.94
CA LEU A 226 9.63 -10.02 11.31
C LEU A 226 10.88 -10.01 12.21
N GLN A 227 11.12 -8.90 12.92
CA GLN A 227 12.21 -8.79 13.89
C GLN A 227 12.03 -9.78 15.05
N GLU A 228 10.82 -9.93 15.57
CA GLU A 228 10.53 -10.87 16.66
C GLU A 228 10.72 -12.33 16.24
N ILE A 229 10.33 -12.67 15.02
CA ILE A 229 10.51 -14.02 14.50
C ILE A 229 11.95 -14.31 13.99
N ARG A 230 12.89 -13.37 14.25
CA ARG A 230 14.35 -13.44 14.03
C ARG A 230 14.76 -13.94 12.65
N VAL A 231 14.34 -13.21 11.61
CA VAL A 231 14.62 -13.59 10.22
C VAL A 231 15.98 -13.07 9.77
N GLU A 232 16.79 -13.96 9.19
CA GLU A 232 17.99 -13.61 8.44
C GLU A 232 17.78 -14.01 6.97
N LEU A 233 17.94 -13.05 6.05
CA LEU A 233 17.83 -13.29 4.62
C LEU A 233 19.22 -13.47 4.01
N LEU A 234 19.45 -14.62 3.38
CA LEU A 234 20.68 -14.91 2.64
C LEU A 234 20.34 -15.00 1.15
N PHE A 235 20.87 -14.05 0.36
CA PHE A 235 20.75 -14.09 -1.08
C PHE A 235 21.93 -14.89 -1.65
N LYS A 236 21.65 -15.95 -2.41
CA LYS A 236 22.64 -16.71 -3.18
C LYS A 236 22.24 -16.68 -4.64
N LEU A 237 23.15 -16.21 -5.49
CA LEU A 237 23.00 -16.36 -6.94
C LEU A 237 23.42 -17.79 -7.30
N LYS A 238 22.60 -18.49 -8.08
CA LYS A 238 22.99 -19.78 -8.64
C LYS A 238 24.03 -19.49 -9.73
N GLU A 239 25.23 -20.05 -9.62
CA GLU A 239 26.18 -20.01 -10.74
C GLU A 239 25.55 -20.72 -11.94
N GLN A 240 25.64 -20.11 -13.12
CA GLN A 240 25.28 -20.79 -14.35
C GLN A 240 26.25 -21.97 -14.52
N GLU A 241 25.75 -23.20 -14.45
CA GLU A 241 26.47 -24.35 -14.99
C GLU A 241 26.74 -24.06 -16.46
N LYS A 242 28.00 -23.80 -16.81
CA LYS A 242 28.41 -23.85 -18.21
C LYS A 242 28.33 -25.31 -18.62
N ASP A 243 27.39 -25.64 -19.50
CA ASP A 243 27.40 -26.92 -20.22
C ASP A 243 28.68 -27.00 -21.07
N GLU A 244 29.79 -27.44 -20.49
CA GLU A 244 31.03 -27.80 -21.20
C GLU A 244 30.90 -29.17 -21.89
N ALA A 245 29.75 -29.44 -22.51
CA ALA A 245 29.46 -30.71 -23.15
C ALA A 245 29.16 -30.55 -24.65
N VAL A 246 29.97 -29.80 -25.41
CA VAL A 246 29.89 -29.79 -26.89
C VAL A 246 31.25 -29.76 -27.63
N TYR A 247 32.39 -29.45 -27.00
CA TYR A 247 33.66 -29.31 -27.75
C TYR A 247 34.54 -30.57 -27.87
N GLU A 248 34.19 -31.71 -27.27
CA GLU A 248 35.07 -32.89 -27.31
C GLU A 248 34.77 -33.89 -28.46
N ASN A 249 33.73 -33.68 -29.28
CA ASN A 249 33.36 -34.61 -30.36
C ASN A 249 33.67 -34.15 -31.80
N SER A 250 34.40 -33.06 -32.02
CA SER A 250 34.76 -32.61 -33.38
C SER A 250 36.22 -32.89 -33.80
N HIS A 251 36.98 -33.68 -33.03
CA HIS A 251 38.37 -34.03 -33.36
C HIS A 251 38.67 -35.53 -33.55
N LEU A 252 37.64 -36.36 -33.68
CA LEU A 252 37.80 -37.77 -34.06
C LEU A 252 36.97 -38.11 -35.31
N SER A 253 37.34 -37.53 -36.44
CA SER A 253 37.11 -38.14 -37.75
C SER A 253 38.26 -37.75 -38.68
N ALA A 254 39.33 -38.55 -38.63
CA ALA A 254 40.28 -38.72 -39.72
C ALA A 254 39.77 -39.83 -40.65
#